data_AF-A0A962HWP9-F1
#
_entry.id   AF-A0A962HWP9-F1
#
_cell.length_a   1.000
_cell.length_b   1.000
_cell.length_c   1.000
_cell.angle_alpha   90.00
_cell.angle_beta   90.00
_cell.angle_gamma   90.00
#
_symmetry.space_group_name_H-M   'P 1'
#
loop_
_entity.id
_entity.type
_entity.pdbx_description
1 polymer ?
#
loop_
_entity_poly.entity_id
_entity_poly.type
_entity_poly.pdbx_seq_one_letter_code
_entity_poly.pdbx_strand_id
1 'polypeptide(L)'
;ARVTLLLFCIAVAPVFITPYAYLAHDIVSVEHRHLHTLGMRVGGGMAIFPIALAVLLALTRLRSIPAEGRPLRATLIASMSLFAAGGIIGMAIDGNNVKIPAHYHGCIVGVTLAMMGLVYYLLPRLGYGAPRGSLAVRQPYIYGLGQLMHIVGLVWSGGYGVQRKVAGADQVLRSSGEVWGMGLMGLGGLVAIIGGLLFVLIVWRELRRGHRG
;
A
#
# COMPACT_ATOMS: atom_id res chain seq x y z
N ALA A 1 -17.06 -0.90 22.09
CA ALA A 1 -16.40 -1.91 22.94
C ALA A 1 -16.40 -3.31 22.30
N ARG A 2 -17.56 -3.98 22.13
CA ARG A 2 -17.61 -5.38 21.65
C ARG A 2 -17.03 -5.62 20.24
N VAL A 3 -17.36 -4.77 19.26
CA VAL A 3 -16.84 -4.89 17.88
C VAL A 3 -15.33 -4.64 17.83
N THR A 4 -14.83 -3.63 18.53
CA THR A 4 -13.40 -3.33 18.61
C THR A 4 -12.62 -4.48 19.23
N LEU A 5 -13.14 -5.08 20.31
CA LEU A 5 -12.54 -6.25 20.95
C LEU A 5 -12.51 -7.45 19.98
N LEU A 6 -13.61 -7.70 19.26
CA LEU A 6 -13.66 -8.77 18.26
C LEU A 6 -12.60 -8.58 17.16
N LEU A 7 -12.50 -7.38 16.58
CA LEU A 7 -11.50 -7.06 15.55
C LEU A 7 -10.07 -7.23 16.07
N PHE A 8 -9.84 -6.83 17.33
CA PHE A 8 -8.55 -7.02 17.99
C PHE A 8 -8.24 -8.51 18.21
N CYS A 9 -9.20 -9.31 18.66
CA CYS A 9 -9.05 -10.76 18.80
C CYS A 9 -8.75 -11.43 17.45
N ILE A 10 -9.44 -11.03 16.38
CA ILE A 10 -9.17 -11.53 15.02
C ILE A 10 -7.75 -11.14 14.57
N ALA A 11 -7.29 -9.93 14.87
CA ALA A 11 -5.94 -9.47 14.50
C ALA A 11 -4.83 -10.18 15.27
N VAL A 12 -5.06 -10.49 16.54
CA VAL A 12 -4.07 -11.12 17.43
C VAL A 12 -4.03 -12.63 17.27
N ALA A 13 -5.15 -13.30 16.95
CA ALA A 13 -5.19 -14.76 16.86
C ALA A 13 -4.10 -15.36 15.93
N PRO A 14 -3.81 -14.79 14.74
CA PRO A 14 -2.77 -15.31 13.85
C PRO A 14 -1.34 -15.12 14.37
N VAL A 15 -1.10 -14.23 15.34
CA VAL A 15 0.22 -14.04 15.97
C VAL A 15 0.70 -15.34 16.62
N PHE A 16 -0.23 -16.19 17.08
CA PHE A 16 0.07 -17.47 17.71
C PHE A 16 0.50 -18.57 16.72
N ILE A 17 0.37 -18.36 15.40
CA ILE A 17 0.86 -19.30 14.39
C ILE A 17 2.37 -19.46 14.50
N THR A 18 3.11 -18.36 14.69
CA THR A 18 4.57 -18.38 14.82
C THR A 18 5.06 -19.20 16.01
N PRO A 19 4.69 -18.91 17.28
CA PRO A 19 5.15 -19.71 18.41
C PRO A 19 4.70 -21.17 18.29
N TYR A 20 3.49 -21.44 17.79
CA TYR A 20 3.06 -22.81 17.51
C TYR A 20 3.97 -23.53 16.51
N ALA A 21 4.32 -22.88 15.40
CA ALA A 21 5.22 -23.46 14.38
C ALA A 21 6.61 -23.80 14.93
N TYR A 22 7.14 -22.99 15.86
CA TYR A 22 8.43 -23.23 16.51
C TYR A 22 8.38 -24.34 17.57
N LEU A 23 7.24 -24.52 18.24
CA LEU A 23 7.07 -25.54 19.29
C LEU A 23 6.69 -26.90 18.73
N ALA A 24 5.94 -26.94 17.62
CA ALA A 24 5.38 -28.17 17.06
C ALA A 24 6.23 -28.79 15.94
N HIS A 25 7.08 -28.01 15.27
CA HIS A 25 7.80 -28.46 14.08
C HIS A 25 9.24 -27.95 14.03
N ASP A 26 10.14 -28.78 13.48
CA ASP A 26 11.52 -28.39 13.22
C ASP A 26 11.59 -27.25 12.19
N ILE A 27 12.53 -26.33 12.35
CA ILE A 27 12.69 -25.12 11.54
C ILE A 27 12.92 -25.45 10.05
N VAL A 28 13.53 -26.59 9.72
CA VAL A 28 13.76 -26.99 8.31
C VAL A 28 12.59 -27.76 7.68
N SER A 29 11.57 -28.11 8.48
CA SER A 29 10.45 -28.93 8.03
C SER A 29 9.56 -28.23 6.99
N VAL A 30 8.76 -29.04 6.28
CA VAL A 30 7.77 -28.52 5.33
C VAL A 30 6.60 -27.88 6.09
N GLU A 31 6.22 -28.47 7.22
CA GLU A 31 5.13 -28.06 8.09
C GLU A 31 5.41 -26.68 8.70
N HIS A 32 6.64 -26.45 9.19
CA HIS A 32 7.06 -25.15 9.72
C HIS A 32 6.93 -24.06 8.65
N ARG A 33 7.43 -24.32 7.43
CA ARG A 33 7.29 -23.39 6.28
C ARG A 33 5.83 -23.19 5.87
N HIS A 34 5.02 -24.24 5.90
CA HIS A 34 3.61 -24.18 5.56
C HIS A 34 2.83 -23.31 6.54
N LEU A 35 3.05 -23.48 7.86
CA LEU A 35 2.42 -22.65 8.89
C LEU A 35 2.79 -21.18 8.75
N HIS A 36 4.05 -20.86 8.49
CA HIS A 36 4.46 -19.47 8.22
C HIS A 36 3.85 -18.91 6.93
N THR A 37 3.73 -19.73 5.90
CA THR A 37 3.05 -19.34 4.65
C THR A 37 1.57 -19.09 4.88
N LEU A 38 0.91 -19.93 5.69
CA LEU A 38 -0.48 -19.75 6.12
C LEU A 38 -0.61 -18.45 6.93
N GLY A 39 0.24 -18.24 7.94
CA GLY A 39 0.25 -17.02 8.75
C GLY A 39 0.42 -15.75 7.91
N MET A 40 1.26 -15.77 6.89
CA MET A 40 1.39 -14.67 5.92
C MET A 40 0.08 -14.47 5.12
N ARG A 41 -0.53 -15.55 4.62
CA ARG A 41 -1.73 -15.49 3.77
C ARG A 41 -2.98 -15.03 4.50
N VAL A 42 -3.25 -15.58 5.69
CA VAL A 42 -4.50 -15.33 6.41
C VAL A 42 -4.34 -14.40 7.60
N GLY A 43 -3.14 -14.28 8.16
CA GLY A 43 -2.98 -13.66 9.48
C GLY A 43 -3.23 -12.16 9.49
N GLY A 44 -2.51 -11.39 8.68
CA GLY A 44 -2.67 -9.94 8.65
C GLY A 44 -3.97 -9.46 7.98
N GLY A 45 -4.51 -10.23 7.02
CA GLY A 45 -5.59 -9.78 6.14
C GLY A 45 -7.00 -9.83 6.76
N MET A 46 -7.27 -10.80 7.63
CA MET A 46 -8.64 -11.08 8.10
C MET A 46 -9.23 -9.96 8.96
N ALA A 47 -8.42 -9.30 9.80
CA ALA A 47 -8.89 -8.17 10.61
C ALA A 47 -9.02 -6.86 9.82
N ILE A 48 -8.24 -6.73 8.74
CA ILE A 48 -8.23 -5.52 7.90
C ILE A 48 -9.50 -5.45 7.05
N PHE A 49 -9.97 -6.57 6.53
CA PHE A 49 -11.16 -6.63 5.68
C PHE A 49 -12.42 -5.96 6.27
N PRO A 50 -12.90 -6.30 7.49
CA PRO A 50 -14.08 -5.66 8.05
C PRO A 50 -13.89 -4.16 8.34
N ILE A 51 -12.68 -3.75 8.72
CA ILE A 51 -12.35 -2.33 8.93
C ILE A 51 -12.40 -1.58 7.59
N ALA A 52 -11.75 -2.12 6.56
CA ALA A 52 -11.74 -1.53 5.23
C ALA A 52 -13.17 -1.44 4.66
N LEU A 53 -13.97 -2.49 4.80
CA LEU A 53 -15.37 -2.48 4.38
C LEU A 53 -16.19 -1.40 5.11
N ALA A 54 -16.04 -1.30 6.44
CA ALA A 54 -16.73 -0.26 7.22
C ALA A 54 -16.36 1.15 6.76
N VAL A 55 -15.08 1.41 6.48
CA VAL A 55 -14.61 2.70 5.96
C VAL A 55 -15.16 2.98 4.56
N LEU A 56 -15.15 2.00 3.65
CA LEU A 56 -15.73 2.14 2.31
C LEU A 56 -17.23 2.46 2.37
N LEU A 57 -17.99 1.76 3.22
CA LEU A 57 -19.42 2.02 3.43
C LEU A 57 -19.68 3.39 4.08
N ALA A 58 -18.78 3.87 4.94
CA ALA A 58 -18.88 5.22 5.49
C ALA A 58 -18.62 6.29 4.41
N LEU A 59 -17.65 6.04 3.51
CA LEU A 59 -17.33 6.94 2.41
C LEU A 59 -18.48 7.12 1.41
N THR A 60 -19.27 6.07 1.14
CA THR A 60 -20.43 6.19 0.24
C THR A 60 -21.57 7.02 0.82
N ARG A 61 -21.62 7.16 2.15
CA ARG A 61 -22.62 7.98 2.86
C ARG A 61 -22.23 9.46 2.96
N LEU A 62 -20.96 9.79 2.74
CA LEU A 62 -20.44 11.17 2.80
C LEU A 62 -20.70 11.90 1.47
N ARG A 63 -21.91 12.47 1.33
CA ARG A 63 -22.35 13.20 0.11
C ARG A 63 -21.65 14.55 -0.08
N SER A 64 -21.30 15.25 1.01
CA SER A 64 -20.62 16.54 0.97
C SER A 64 -19.48 16.58 1.98
N ILE A 65 -18.32 17.06 1.54
CA ILE A 65 -17.13 17.22 2.39
C ILE A 65 -16.60 18.63 2.18
N PRO A 66 -16.25 19.36 3.27
CA PRO A 66 -15.58 20.65 3.17
C PRO A 66 -14.34 20.59 2.27
N ALA A 67 -13.94 21.73 1.70
CA ALA A 67 -12.80 21.79 0.79
C ALA A 67 -11.50 21.20 1.37
N GLU A 68 -11.28 21.37 2.68
CA GLU A 68 -10.13 20.84 3.43
C GLU A 68 -10.16 19.31 3.59
N GLY A 69 -11.34 18.70 3.58
CA GLY A 69 -11.47 17.24 3.67
C GLY A 69 -11.27 16.53 2.34
N ARG A 70 -11.24 17.25 1.20
CA ARG A 70 -11.09 16.64 -0.13
C ARG A 70 -9.74 15.94 -0.32
N PRO A 71 -8.58 16.52 0.06
CA PRO A 71 -7.29 15.82 0.01
C PRO A 71 -7.23 14.62 0.97
N LEU A 72 -7.87 14.69 2.13
CA LEU A 72 -7.95 13.58 3.09
C LEU A 72 -8.75 12.41 2.53
N ARG A 73 -9.89 12.69 1.88
CA ARG A 73 -10.64 11.65 1.18
C ARG A 73 -9.82 11.04 0.04
N ALA A 74 -9.11 11.85 -0.73
CA ALA A 74 -8.27 11.36 -1.83
C ALA A 74 -7.14 10.44 -1.34
N THR A 75 -6.43 10.83 -0.28
CA THR A 75 -5.39 9.99 0.36
C THR A 75 -5.97 8.69 0.91
N LEU A 76 -7.13 8.74 1.58
CA LEU A 76 -7.80 7.55 2.10
C LEU A 76 -8.20 6.58 0.98
N ILE A 77 -8.85 7.07 -0.07
CA ILE A 77 -9.26 6.22 -1.21
C ILE A 77 -8.04 5.62 -1.90
N ALA A 78 -7.03 6.44 -2.22
CA ALA A 78 -5.81 5.96 -2.88
C ALA A 78 -5.06 4.92 -2.02
N SER A 79 -4.93 5.19 -0.71
CA SER A 79 -4.32 4.29 0.26
C SER A 79 -5.03 2.94 0.32
N MET A 80 -6.35 2.95 0.52
CA MET A 80 -7.15 1.74 0.65
C MET A 80 -7.15 0.91 -0.62
N SER A 81 -7.30 1.54 -1.79
CA SER A 81 -7.28 0.85 -3.08
C SER A 81 -5.93 0.17 -3.32
N LEU A 82 -4.83 0.88 -3.06
CA LEU A 82 -3.48 0.34 -3.27
C LEU A 82 -3.12 -0.76 -2.26
N PHE A 83 -3.51 -0.56 -0.99
CA PHE A 83 -3.32 -1.56 0.05
C PHE A 83 -4.11 -2.85 -0.26
N ALA A 84 -5.36 -2.71 -0.71
CA ALA A 84 -6.20 -3.83 -1.11
C ALA A 84 -5.61 -4.56 -2.34
N ALA A 85 -5.13 -3.82 -3.35
CA ALA A 85 -4.44 -4.39 -4.49
C ALA A 85 -3.20 -5.18 -4.05
N GLY A 86 -2.36 -4.62 -3.17
CA GLY A 86 -1.23 -5.32 -2.57
C GLY A 86 -1.65 -6.61 -1.87
N GLY A 87 -2.68 -6.58 -1.04
CA GLY A 87 -3.21 -7.76 -0.34
C GLY A 87 -3.68 -8.87 -1.29
N ILE A 88 -4.40 -8.50 -2.36
CA ILE A 88 -4.84 -9.44 -3.40
C ILE A 88 -3.65 -10.09 -4.08
N ILE A 89 -2.62 -9.31 -4.44
CA ILE A 89 -1.39 -9.83 -5.04
C ILE A 89 -0.67 -10.79 -4.08
N GLY A 90 -0.68 -10.50 -2.78
CA GLY A 90 -0.08 -11.36 -1.75
C GLY A 90 -0.65 -12.77 -1.71
N MET A 91 -1.96 -12.91 -1.97
CA MET A 91 -2.62 -14.21 -2.07
C MET A 91 -2.20 -14.99 -3.32
N ALA A 92 -1.79 -14.28 -4.38
CA ALA A 92 -1.34 -14.85 -5.66
C ALA A 92 0.19 -15.06 -5.73
N ILE A 93 0.91 -14.96 -4.60
CA ILE A 93 2.35 -15.25 -4.57
C ILE A 93 2.58 -16.76 -4.66
N ASP A 94 3.27 -17.15 -5.73
CA ASP A 94 3.91 -18.44 -5.93
C ASP A 94 5.37 -18.23 -6.35
N GLY A 95 6.26 -19.05 -5.77
CA GLY A 95 7.69 -19.00 -6.08
C GLY A 95 8.42 -17.73 -5.62
N ASN A 96 9.62 -17.53 -6.17
CA ASN A 96 10.58 -16.49 -5.75
C ASN A 96 10.74 -15.38 -6.79
N ASN A 97 9.64 -14.77 -7.24
CA ASN A 97 9.64 -13.81 -8.35
C ASN A 97 9.19 -12.39 -7.93
N VAL A 98 9.07 -11.50 -8.91
CA VAL A 98 8.69 -10.10 -8.69
C VAL A 98 7.23 -9.88 -8.23
N LYS A 99 6.39 -10.93 -8.11
CA LYS A 99 5.09 -10.83 -7.42
C LYS A 99 5.26 -10.52 -5.93
N ILE A 100 6.38 -10.95 -5.32
CA ILE A 100 6.74 -10.61 -3.94
C ILE A 100 6.91 -9.09 -3.78
N PRO A 101 7.78 -8.39 -4.56
CA PRO A 101 7.83 -6.93 -4.55
C PRO A 101 6.52 -6.26 -4.89
N ALA A 102 5.76 -6.76 -5.87
CA ALA A 102 4.47 -6.17 -6.20
C ALA A 102 3.52 -6.11 -5.00
N HIS A 103 3.42 -7.20 -4.24
CA HIS A 103 2.61 -7.27 -3.02
C HIS A 103 3.03 -6.22 -1.99
N TYR A 104 4.30 -6.24 -1.57
CA TYR A 104 4.73 -5.34 -0.49
C TYR A 104 4.77 -3.88 -0.94
N HIS A 105 5.04 -3.58 -2.22
CA HIS A 105 4.92 -2.22 -2.74
C HIS A 105 3.48 -1.73 -2.67
N GLY A 106 2.49 -2.56 -2.99
CA GLY A 106 1.08 -2.20 -2.82
C GLY A 106 0.71 -1.89 -1.36
N CYS A 107 1.09 -2.78 -0.44
CA CYS A 107 0.78 -2.63 0.98
C CYS A 107 1.55 -1.47 1.65
N ILE A 108 2.87 -1.44 1.53
CA ILE A 108 3.72 -0.42 2.18
C ILE A 108 3.38 0.97 1.65
N VAL A 109 3.22 1.11 0.34
CA VAL A 109 2.93 2.42 -0.25
C VAL A 109 1.48 2.85 0.02
N GLY A 110 0.56 1.90 0.17
CA GLY A 110 -0.77 2.14 0.73
C GLY A 110 -0.68 2.76 2.13
N VAL A 111 0.17 2.22 3.01
CA VAL A 111 0.43 2.81 4.35
C VAL A 111 1.09 4.19 4.23
N THR A 112 2.04 4.37 3.31
CA THR A 112 2.66 5.67 3.04
C THR A 112 1.62 6.73 2.65
N LEU A 113 0.66 6.40 1.79
CA LEU A 113 -0.44 7.30 1.44
C LEU A 113 -1.33 7.66 2.64
N ALA A 114 -1.58 6.71 3.55
CA ALA A 114 -2.29 6.99 4.79
C ALA A 114 -1.50 7.96 5.67
N MET A 115 -0.19 7.79 5.79
CA MET A 115 0.69 8.70 6.52
C MET A 115 0.76 10.08 5.87
N MET A 116 0.79 10.17 4.53
CA MET A 116 0.66 11.45 3.81
C MET A 116 -0.67 12.15 4.13
N GLY A 117 -1.78 11.41 4.16
CA GLY A 117 -3.08 11.91 4.60
C GLY A 117 -3.07 12.40 6.05
N LEU A 118 -2.38 11.69 6.94
CA LEU A 118 -2.18 12.11 8.33
C LEU A 118 -1.40 13.43 8.42
N VAL A 119 -0.35 13.61 7.61
CA VAL A 119 0.38 14.88 7.54
C VAL A 119 -0.54 16.02 7.09
N TYR A 120 -1.37 15.80 6.07
CA TYR A 120 -2.35 16.80 5.63
C TYR A 120 -3.37 17.15 6.71
N TYR A 121 -3.75 16.16 7.54
CA TYR A 121 -4.64 16.36 8.67
C TYR A 121 -3.97 17.13 9.82
N LEU A 122 -2.68 16.87 10.08
CA LEU A 122 -1.96 17.46 11.21
C LEU A 122 -1.49 18.89 10.96
N LEU A 123 -1.13 19.25 9.72
CA LEU A 123 -0.65 20.60 9.37
C LEU A 123 -1.48 21.75 10.00
N PRO A 124 -2.80 21.85 9.77
CA PRO A 124 -3.60 22.93 10.36
C PRO A 124 -3.74 22.85 11.88
N ARG A 125 -3.62 21.65 12.47
CA ARG A 125 -3.69 21.45 13.93
C ARG A 125 -2.43 21.88 14.65
N LEU A 126 -1.32 21.93 13.93
CA LEU A 126 -0.03 22.39 14.41
C LEU A 126 0.20 23.88 14.11
N GLY A 127 -0.83 24.61 13.66
CA GLY A 127 -0.74 26.05 13.35
C GLY A 127 -0.21 26.37 11.94
N TYR A 128 -0.03 25.37 11.07
CA TYR A 128 0.39 25.60 9.68
C TYR A 128 -0.80 25.76 8.73
N GLY A 129 -0.51 26.07 7.46
CA GLY A 129 -1.54 26.16 6.42
C GLY A 129 -2.27 24.84 6.18
N ALA A 130 -3.58 24.90 5.89
CA ALA A 130 -4.32 23.73 5.45
C ALA A 130 -4.04 23.44 3.95
N PRO A 131 -3.70 22.19 3.56
CA PRO A 131 -3.58 21.81 2.15
C PRO A 131 -4.90 22.01 1.42
N ARG A 132 -4.97 23.01 0.54
CA ARG A 132 -6.16 23.35 -0.25
C ARG A 132 -5.84 23.39 -1.75
N GLY A 133 -6.87 23.17 -2.57
CA GLY A 133 -6.82 23.29 -4.04
C GLY A 133 -6.74 21.95 -4.78
N SER A 134 -6.86 22.02 -6.11
CA SER A 134 -6.90 20.84 -6.99
C SER A 134 -5.62 20.01 -6.94
N LEU A 135 -4.46 20.65 -6.75
CA LEU A 135 -3.18 19.95 -6.69
C LEU A 135 -3.08 19.01 -5.47
N ALA A 136 -3.53 19.46 -4.29
CA ALA A 136 -3.55 18.63 -3.08
C ALA A 136 -4.55 17.47 -3.18
N VAL A 137 -5.61 17.62 -3.98
CA VAL A 137 -6.56 16.53 -4.26
C VAL A 137 -6.01 15.54 -5.30
N ARG A 138 -5.29 16.04 -6.32
CA ARG A 138 -4.73 15.20 -7.40
C ARG A 138 -3.46 14.45 -6.97
N GLN A 139 -2.65 15.04 -6.09
CA GLN A 139 -1.37 14.45 -5.67
C GLN A 139 -1.51 13.00 -5.17
N PRO A 140 -2.45 12.66 -4.27
CA PRO A 140 -2.59 11.27 -3.80
C PRO A 140 -2.97 10.31 -4.91
N TYR A 141 -3.80 10.75 -5.86
CA TYR A 141 -4.16 9.94 -7.02
C TYR A 141 -3.01 9.76 -7.99
N ILE A 142 -2.19 10.79 -8.24
CA ILE A 142 -0.99 10.68 -9.09
C ILE A 142 -0.03 9.66 -8.48
N TYR A 143 0.24 9.79 -7.18
CA TYR A 143 1.11 8.86 -6.46
C TYR A 143 0.55 7.43 -6.45
N GLY A 144 -0.74 7.28 -6.13
CA GLY A 144 -1.42 6.00 -6.09
C GLY A 144 -1.54 5.32 -7.46
N LEU A 145 -1.85 6.06 -8.53
CA LEU A 145 -1.91 5.54 -9.90
C LEU A 145 -0.53 5.15 -10.40
N GLY A 146 0.49 5.96 -10.17
CA GLY A 146 1.87 5.61 -10.50
C GLY A 146 2.29 4.31 -9.81
N GLN A 147 1.98 4.18 -8.52
CA GLN A 147 2.30 2.95 -7.80
C GLN A 147 1.43 1.76 -8.23
N LEU A 148 0.16 1.98 -8.62
CA LEU A 148 -0.68 0.93 -9.17
C LEU A 148 -0.11 0.41 -10.50
N MET A 149 0.29 1.30 -11.41
CA MET A 149 0.99 0.93 -12.65
C MET A 149 2.26 0.14 -12.33
N HIS A 150 3.03 0.58 -11.34
CA HIS A 150 4.26 -0.05 -10.93
C HIS A 150 4.05 -1.49 -10.45
N ILE A 151 3.10 -1.72 -9.54
CA ILE A 151 2.80 -3.07 -9.04
C ILE A 151 2.15 -3.94 -10.11
N VAL A 152 1.33 -3.38 -11.01
CA VAL A 152 0.78 -4.15 -12.15
C VAL A 152 1.90 -4.62 -13.08
N GLY A 153 2.87 -3.76 -13.39
CA GLY A 153 4.04 -4.12 -14.18
C GLY A 153 4.84 -5.27 -13.55
N LEU A 154 5.04 -5.23 -12.22
CA LEU A 154 5.71 -6.29 -11.47
C LEU A 154 4.91 -7.60 -11.44
N VAL A 155 3.59 -7.57 -11.18
CA VAL A 155 2.79 -8.81 -11.19
C VAL A 155 2.80 -9.44 -12.57
N TRP A 156 2.63 -8.62 -13.60
CA TRP A 156 2.63 -9.06 -14.99
C TRP A 156 3.95 -9.75 -15.34
N SER A 157 5.08 -9.07 -15.16
CA SER A 157 6.39 -9.65 -15.46
C SER A 157 6.74 -10.84 -14.56
N GLY A 158 6.26 -10.85 -13.31
CA GLY A 158 6.36 -12.02 -12.42
C GLY A 158 5.57 -13.22 -12.90
N GLY A 159 4.46 -13.02 -13.61
CA GLY A 159 3.72 -14.06 -14.32
C GLY A 159 4.52 -14.70 -15.46
N TYR A 160 5.43 -13.95 -16.07
CA TYR A 160 6.41 -14.45 -17.04
C TYR A 160 7.70 -14.97 -16.40
N GLY A 161 7.78 -15.02 -15.08
CA GLY A 161 8.92 -15.62 -14.37
C GLY A 161 10.10 -14.67 -14.09
N VAL A 162 9.93 -13.35 -14.20
CA VAL A 162 10.98 -12.39 -13.81
C VAL A 162 11.31 -12.57 -12.33
N GLN A 163 12.58 -12.85 -12.04
CA GLN A 163 13.05 -13.11 -10.69
C GLN A 163 13.26 -11.81 -9.93
N ARG A 164 13.02 -11.83 -8.61
CA ARG A 164 13.39 -10.70 -7.75
C ARG A 164 14.88 -10.72 -7.44
N LYS A 165 15.43 -9.56 -7.05
CA LYS A 165 16.84 -9.40 -6.61
C LYS A 165 17.88 -9.75 -7.68
N VAL A 166 17.48 -9.63 -8.94
CA VAL A 166 18.36 -9.74 -10.10
C VAL A 166 18.25 -8.40 -10.85
N ALA A 167 19.35 -7.81 -11.29
CA ALA A 167 19.35 -6.50 -11.96
C ALA A 167 20.50 -6.41 -12.99
N GLY A 168 20.39 -5.48 -13.93
CA GLY A 168 21.43 -5.24 -14.93
C GLY A 168 21.60 -6.42 -15.88
N ALA A 169 22.86 -6.79 -16.18
CA ALA A 169 23.19 -7.88 -17.11
C ALA A 169 22.61 -9.24 -16.68
N ASP A 170 22.37 -9.44 -15.38
CA ASP A 170 21.80 -10.68 -14.86
C ASP A 170 20.27 -10.74 -15.06
N GLN A 171 19.61 -9.60 -15.28
CA GLN A 171 18.17 -9.52 -15.52
C GLN A 171 17.88 -9.56 -17.04
N VAL A 172 18.16 -10.70 -17.65
CA VAL A 172 17.89 -10.93 -19.08
C VAL A 172 16.39 -11.11 -19.30
N LEU A 173 15.75 -10.10 -19.89
CA LEU A 173 14.34 -10.16 -20.29
C LEU A 173 14.22 -10.91 -21.62
N ARG A 174 13.52 -12.03 -21.64
CA ARG A 174 13.50 -12.99 -22.76
C ARG A 174 12.28 -12.86 -23.64
N SER A 175 11.19 -12.29 -23.14
CA SER A 175 9.93 -12.16 -23.86
C SER A 175 9.45 -10.70 -23.92
N SER A 176 8.63 -10.39 -24.92
CA SER A 176 7.97 -9.09 -25.03
C SER A 176 7.09 -8.80 -23.81
N GLY A 177 6.48 -9.83 -23.21
CA GLY A 177 5.68 -9.71 -21.98
C GLY A 177 6.51 -9.23 -20.78
N GLU A 178 7.74 -9.72 -20.63
CA GLU A 178 8.68 -9.26 -19.60
C GLU A 178 9.10 -7.80 -19.84
N VAL A 179 9.41 -7.44 -21.08
CA VAL A 179 9.82 -6.08 -21.46
C VAL A 179 8.69 -5.06 -21.20
N TRP A 180 7.46 -5.37 -21.62
CA TRP A 180 6.31 -4.51 -21.37
C TRP A 180 5.99 -4.38 -19.89
N GLY A 181 6.03 -5.49 -19.14
CA GLY A 181 5.79 -5.49 -17.70
C GLY A 181 6.82 -4.65 -16.94
N MET A 182 8.11 -4.83 -17.24
CA MET A 182 9.19 -4.05 -16.62
C MET A 182 9.19 -2.58 -17.06
N GLY A 183 8.83 -2.29 -18.31
CA GLY A 183 8.66 -0.92 -18.80
C GLY A 183 7.51 -0.20 -18.09
N LEU A 184 6.36 -0.85 -17.92
CA LEU A 184 5.22 -0.32 -17.15
C LEU A 184 5.59 -0.11 -15.69
N MET A 185 6.36 -1.03 -15.11
CA MET A 185 6.88 -0.91 -13.76
C MET A 185 7.75 0.35 -13.59
N GLY A 186 8.70 0.56 -14.51
CA GLY A 186 9.57 1.75 -14.51
C GLY A 186 8.79 3.05 -14.67
N LEU A 187 7.87 3.10 -15.64
CA LEU A 187 7.02 4.26 -15.88
C LEU A 187 6.14 4.60 -14.67
N GLY A 188 5.51 3.58 -14.07
CA GLY A 188 4.73 3.74 -12.85
C GLY A 188 5.57 4.29 -11.69
N GLY A 189 6.80 3.81 -11.54
CA GLY A 189 7.76 4.33 -10.57
C GLY A 189 8.06 5.82 -10.78
N LEU A 190 8.27 6.27 -12.02
CA LEU A 190 8.48 7.68 -12.34
C LEU A 190 7.26 8.54 -12.00
N VAL A 191 6.05 8.09 -12.35
CA VAL A 191 4.80 8.79 -12.00
C VAL A 191 4.63 8.87 -10.48
N ALA A 192 4.97 7.81 -9.75
CA ALA A 192 4.93 7.81 -8.29
C ALA A 192 5.95 8.80 -7.71
N ILE A 193 7.16 8.90 -8.26
CA ILE A 193 8.15 9.92 -7.84
C ILE A 193 7.57 11.33 -8.01
N ILE A 194 6.94 11.63 -9.15
CA ILE A 194 6.29 12.93 -9.38
C ILE A 194 5.23 13.19 -8.30
N GLY A 195 4.37 12.21 -8.02
CA GLY A 195 3.38 12.30 -6.95
C GLY A 195 4.00 12.55 -5.56
N GLY A 196 5.15 11.95 -5.27
CA GLY A 196 5.87 12.13 -4.00
C GLY A 196 6.49 13.51 -3.89
N LEU A 197 7.10 14.02 -4.95
CA LEU A 197 7.64 15.38 -5.00
C LEU A 197 6.54 16.42 -4.85
N LEU A 198 5.37 16.21 -5.48
CA LEU A 198 4.21 17.08 -5.29
C LEU A 198 3.78 17.14 -3.83
N PHE A 199 3.79 16.01 -3.12
CA PHE A 199 3.48 15.99 -1.67
C PHE A 199 4.44 16.89 -0.90
N VAL A 200 5.75 16.73 -1.12
CA VAL A 200 6.79 17.53 -0.44
C VAL A 200 6.60 19.02 -0.73
N LEU A 201 6.35 19.39 -2.00
CA LEU A 201 6.13 20.78 -2.40
C LEU A 201 4.89 21.39 -1.73
N ILE A 202 3.79 20.63 -1.63
CA ILE A 202 2.57 21.08 -0.95
C ILE A 202 2.84 21.30 0.53
N VAL A 203 3.44 20.32 1.22
CA VAL A 203 3.75 20.42 2.66
C VAL A 203 4.68 21.61 2.91
N TRP A 204 5.74 21.74 2.14
CA TRP A 204 6.68 22.85 2.24
C TRP A 204 6.01 24.22 2.06
N ARG A 205 5.08 24.34 1.12
CA ARG A 205 4.30 25.57 0.92
C ARG A 205 3.44 25.91 2.14
N GLU A 206 2.77 24.92 2.71
CA GLU A 206 1.89 25.14 3.87
C GLU A 206 2.66 25.42 5.17
N LEU A 207 3.83 24.79 5.36
CA LEU A 207 4.74 25.10 6.48
C LEU A 207 5.21 26.56 6.48
N ARG A 208 5.50 27.12 5.29
CA ARG A 208 5.90 28.52 5.12
C ARG A 208 4.77 29.52 5.32
N ARG A 209 3.51 29.08 5.23
CA ARG A 209 2.35 29.95 5.50
C ARG A 209 2.06 30.11 6.99
N GLY A 210 2.32 29.07 7.80
CA GLY A 210 2.16 29.15 9.26
C GLY A 210 3.19 30.05 9.97
N HIS A 211 4.38 30.25 9.38
CA HIS A 211 5.40 31.15 9.92
C HIS A 211 5.16 32.65 9.65
N ARG A 212 4.12 32.99 8.87
CA ARG A 212 3.85 34.36 8.41
C ARG A 212 2.55 34.96 8.95
N GLY A 213 1.86 34.24 9.85
CA GLY A 213 0.71 34.73 10.62
C GLY A 213 1.08 34.77 12.09
#